data_AF-A0A9P4MZT6-F1
#
_entry.id   AF-A0A9P4MZT6-F1
#
_cell.length_a   1.000
_cell.length_b   1.000
_cell.length_c   1.000
_cell.angle_alpha   90.00
_cell.angle_beta   90.00
_cell.angle_gamma   90.00
#
_symmetry.space_group_name_H-M   'P 1'
#
loop_
_entity.id
_entity.type
_entity.pdbx_description
1 polymer ?
#
loop_
_entity_poly.entity_id
_entity_poly.type
_entity_poly.pdbx_seq_one_letter_code
_entity_poly.pdbx_strand_id
1 'polypeptide(L)'
;MGFSGRPSKGCAPCRAKRTKCDLVQPFCTQCVRKGKVCFGYRNEQDLLFRNETSLVLRKAKRRNDESGSASSSSTSSADSLAVLLSVRSPSRRAAVGDEAIYHFFAHYNEKFFAASGQENQGGFDYILPVFKQDIISGGPLPEIIKANGLAALGNVKGAPELLTAARAAQSKVLGRLNQQLQDPKKALSDSSILTCILLAVFENIICDSPHAAQALTYHLKGAATLAELRGVAQFTSDVGSGIYARMRGFMLAHCLQTRDPLPSFILHFLQDDEISQRDFEPAFYKLLARLCQLRAQHKEKGYVEESMADEARTLMDEFEAWQPNIAEWKAEERPSLPTDSSMAQSNEAYRYVWLATTWIFQRTARILASDLVIEWARADVLASPSSLAAATLDDTLRAQIELCEELKESTIYYLKTFRDTESAMRTVGGYGLLWPLYVLSTASTSTVETMQWIAVHSEQIANEFGVRQGKMMADFMKMYI
;
A
#
# COMPACT_ATOMS: atom_id res chain seq x y z
N MET A 1 -5.48 -9.23 -34.80
CA MET A 1 -4.14 -8.73 -34.45
C MET A 1 -3.17 -9.25 -35.49
N GLY A 2 -2.43 -8.37 -36.17
CA GLY A 2 -1.34 -8.80 -37.05
C GLY A 2 -0.10 -9.09 -36.21
N PHE A 3 0.37 -10.32 -36.19
CA PHE A 3 1.62 -10.67 -35.52
C PHE A 3 2.80 -10.07 -36.31
N SER A 4 3.41 -9.01 -35.78
CA SER A 4 4.76 -8.62 -36.22
C SER A 4 5.75 -9.58 -35.57
N GLY A 5 6.47 -10.37 -36.38
CA GLY A 5 7.43 -11.37 -35.90
C GLY A 5 8.50 -10.81 -34.94
N ARG A 6 9.16 -11.73 -34.21
CA ARG A 6 10.18 -11.42 -33.19
C ARG A 6 11.25 -10.44 -33.74
N PRO A 7 11.48 -9.30 -33.07
CA PRO A 7 12.52 -8.35 -33.47
C PRO A 7 13.91 -8.99 -33.49
N SER A 8 14.74 -8.60 -34.48
CA SER A 8 16.12 -9.12 -34.61
C SER A 8 16.99 -8.73 -33.42
N LYS A 9 17.75 -9.70 -32.88
CA LYS A 9 18.73 -9.51 -31.79
C LYS A 9 20.08 -8.92 -32.23
N GLY A 10 20.27 -8.67 -33.52
CA GLY A 10 21.56 -8.19 -34.05
C GLY A 10 22.00 -6.85 -33.47
N CYS A 11 23.31 -6.57 -33.52
CA CYS A 11 23.86 -5.26 -33.12
C CYS A 11 23.26 -4.12 -33.97
N ALA A 12 23.31 -2.89 -33.48
CA ALA A 12 22.68 -1.74 -34.14
C ALA A 12 23.09 -1.57 -35.63
N PRO A 13 24.39 -1.65 -36.01
CA PRO A 13 24.80 -1.52 -37.41
C PRO A 13 24.28 -2.66 -38.30
N CYS A 14 24.27 -3.90 -37.81
CA CYS A 14 23.80 -5.06 -38.57
C CYS A 14 22.29 -5.02 -38.80
N ARG A 15 21.51 -4.53 -37.81
CA ARG A 15 20.05 -4.32 -37.98
C ARG A 15 19.75 -3.24 -39.01
N ALA A 16 20.45 -2.12 -38.97
CA ALA A 16 20.27 -1.02 -39.92
C ALA A 16 20.52 -1.44 -41.38
N LYS A 17 21.48 -2.36 -41.59
CA LYS A 17 21.81 -2.91 -42.92
C LYS A 17 21.15 -4.25 -43.23
N ARG A 18 20.24 -4.73 -42.36
CA ARG A 18 19.56 -6.05 -42.47
C ARG A 18 20.53 -7.21 -42.76
N THR A 19 21.76 -7.14 -42.24
CA THR A 19 22.78 -8.17 -42.40
C THR A 19 22.74 -9.12 -41.21
N LYS A 20 22.99 -10.42 -41.43
CA LYS A 20 23.01 -11.43 -40.37
C LYS A 20 24.18 -11.17 -39.40
N CYS A 21 23.84 -10.94 -38.13
CA CYS A 21 24.79 -10.72 -37.04
C CYS A 21 25.07 -12.04 -36.32
N ASP A 22 26.32 -12.27 -35.92
CA ASP A 22 26.79 -13.47 -35.23
C ASP A 22 26.74 -13.37 -33.69
N LEU A 23 26.40 -12.19 -33.15
CA LEU A 23 26.15 -11.94 -31.72
C LEU A 23 27.35 -12.12 -30.78
N VAL A 24 28.58 -12.17 -31.32
CA VAL A 24 29.81 -12.29 -30.53
C VAL A 24 30.05 -11.04 -29.68
N GLN A 25 30.34 -11.21 -28.38
CA GLN A 25 30.71 -10.11 -27.47
C GLN A 25 32.24 -9.99 -27.35
N PRO A 26 32.81 -8.78 -27.18
CA PRO A 26 32.13 -7.48 -27.04
C PRO A 26 31.69 -6.86 -28.38
N PHE A 27 32.23 -7.30 -29.52
CA PHE A 27 31.91 -6.77 -30.85
C PHE A 27 31.68 -7.88 -31.87
N CYS A 28 30.65 -7.72 -32.71
CA CYS A 28 30.33 -8.71 -33.73
C CYS A 28 31.39 -8.73 -34.85
N THR A 29 31.72 -9.92 -35.36
CA THR A 29 32.83 -10.10 -36.32
C THR A 29 32.57 -9.38 -37.64
N GLN A 30 31.31 -9.19 -38.01
CA GLN A 30 30.89 -8.46 -39.21
C GLN A 30 31.16 -6.96 -39.14
N CYS A 31 31.06 -6.36 -37.95
CA CYS A 31 31.42 -4.96 -37.73
C CYS A 31 32.94 -4.78 -37.78
N VAL A 32 33.68 -5.70 -37.15
CA VAL A 32 35.15 -5.69 -37.11
C VAL A 32 35.72 -5.78 -38.53
N ARG A 33 35.30 -6.78 -39.31
CA ARG A 33 35.78 -6.97 -40.69
C ARG A 33 35.49 -5.78 -41.61
N LYS A 34 34.41 -5.04 -41.36
CA LYS A 34 34.00 -3.89 -42.17
C LYS A 34 34.56 -2.56 -41.65
N GLY A 35 35.45 -2.59 -40.64
CA GLY A 35 36.02 -1.39 -40.03
C GLY A 35 34.96 -0.46 -39.41
N LYS A 36 33.84 -1.01 -38.91
CA LYS A 36 32.75 -0.24 -38.32
C LYS A 36 32.70 -0.42 -36.81
N VAL A 37 32.48 0.68 -36.10
CA VAL A 37 32.25 0.68 -34.66
C VAL A 37 30.94 -0.07 -34.34
N CYS A 38 31.01 -1.08 -33.48
CA CYS A 38 29.87 -1.88 -33.05
C CYS A 38 29.30 -1.32 -31.76
N PHE A 39 28.16 -0.62 -31.85
CA PHE A 39 27.46 -0.01 -30.72
C PHE A 39 26.69 -1.01 -29.83
N GLY A 40 27.11 -2.28 -29.81
CA GLY A 40 26.48 -3.32 -29.00
C GLY A 40 25.12 -3.82 -29.50
N TYR A 41 24.56 -4.73 -28.70
CA TYR A 41 23.30 -5.42 -28.94
C TYR A 41 22.13 -4.67 -28.29
N ARG A 42 20.93 -4.84 -28.83
CA ARG A 42 19.74 -4.21 -28.24
C ARG A 42 19.46 -4.80 -26.86
N ASN A 43 19.13 -3.98 -25.88
CA ASN A 43 18.57 -4.46 -24.62
C ASN A 43 17.18 -5.06 -24.90
N GLU A 44 16.92 -6.27 -24.40
CA GLU A 44 15.64 -6.96 -24.59
C GLU A 44 14.49 -6.22 -23.89
N GLN A 45 14.79 -5.40 -22.89
CA GLN A 45 13.83 -4.53 -22.18
C GLN A 45 13.26 -3.40 -23.07
N ASP A 46 14.02 -2.91 -24.05
CA ASP A 46 13.56 -1.88 -25.01
C ASP A 46 12.56 -2.44 -26.05
N LEU A 47 12.34 -3.75 -26.08
CA LEU A 47 11.36 -4.40 -26.97
C LEU A 47 9.94 -4.38 -26.39
N LEU A 48 9.76 -4.04 -25.12
CA LEU A 48 8.48 -4.08 -24.41
C LEU A 48 7.62 -2.82 -24.57
N PHE A 49 8.18 -1.72 -25.11
CA PHE A 49 7.45 -0.47 -25.28
C PHE A 49 7.39 -0.04 -26.76
N ARG A 50 6.22 -0.19 -27.37
CA ARG A 50 5.84 0.54 -28.59
C ARG A 50 4.94 1.70 -28.20
N ASN A 51 5.31 2.92 -28.59
CA ASN A 51 4.45 4.08 -28.49
C ASN A 51 3.32 3.95 -29.55
N GLU A 52 2.19 3.41 -29.12
CA GLU A 52 0.99 3.18 -29.93
C GLU A 52 0.07 4.41 -29.99
N THR A 53 0.45 5.53 -29.35
CA THR A 53 -0.38 6.74 -29.24
C THR A 53 -0.84 7.24 -30.61
N SER A 54 0.04 7.21 -31.61
CA SER A 54 -0.29 7.63 -32.98
C SER A 54 -1.26 6.70 -33.70
N LEU A 55 -1.17 5.38 -33.49
CA LEU A 55 -2.06 4.38 -34.09
C LEU A 55 -3.45 4.39 -33.44
N VAL A 56 -3.51 4.60 -32.13
CA VAL A 56 -4.77 4.76 -31.38
C VAL A 56 -5.49 6.05 -31.79
N LEU A 57 -4.77 7.17 -31.93
CA LEU A 57 -5.33 8.44 -32.42
C LEU A 57 -5.91 8.30 -33.84
N ARG A 58 -5.23 7.57 -34.72
CA ARG A 58 -5.68 7.35 -36.10
C ARG A 58 -6.93 6.46 -36.17
N LYS A 59 -7.05 5.48 -35.27
CA LYS A 59 -8.20 4.58 -35.17
C LYS A 59 -9.42 5.27 -34.53
N ALA A 60 -9.19 6.17 -33.57
CA ALA A 60 -10.25 6.99 -32.97
C ALA A 60 -10.85 7.99 -33.98
N LYS A 61 -10.01 8.66 -34.79
CA LYS A 61 -10.50 9.54 -35.87
C LYS A 61 -11.37 8.80 -36.89
N ARG A 62 -10.94 7.63 -37.34
CA ARG A 62 -11.69 6.84 -38.33
C ARG A 62 -13.07 6.37 -37.84
N ARG A 63 -13.20 6.13 -36.53
CA ARG A 63 -14.46 5.71 -35.91
C ARG A 63 -15.46 6.86 -35.75
N ASN A 64 -14.96 8.10 -35.68
CA ASN A 64 -15.79 9.31 -35.59
C ASN A 64 -16.36 9.70 -36.96
N ASP A 65 -15.61 9.42 -38.04
CA ASP A 65 -16.06 9.65 -39.41
C ASP A 65 -17.12 8.62 -39.88
N GLU A 66 -17.10 7.39 -39.33
CA GLU A 66 -18.07 6.33 -39.67
C GLU A 66 -19.42 6.45 -38.94
N SER A 67 -19.53 7.26 -37.87
CA SER A 67 -20.76 7.44 -37.08
C SER A 67 -21.71 8.56 -37.57
N GLY A 68 -21.38 9.24 -38.67
CA GLY A 68 -22.15 10.38 -39.19
C GLY A 68 -23.35 10.07 -40.08
N SER A 69 -23.77 8.81 -40.25
CA SER A 69 -24.86 8.45 -41.17
C SER A 69 -25.70 7.26 -40.69
N ALA A 70 -26.77 7.54 -39.96
CA ALA A 70 -27.97 6.69 -39.91
C ALA A 70 -29.16 7.49 -39.38
N SER A 71 -30.14 7.73 -40.26
CA SER A 71 -31.36 8.49 -40.05
C SER A 71 -32.45 7.71 -39.32
N SER A 72 -33.27 8.48 -38.62
CA SER A 72 -34.62 8.27 -38.09
C SER A 72 -35.47 7.09 -38.61
N SER A 73 -36.04 6.33 -37.67
CA SER A 73 -37.32 5.62 -37.85
C SER A 73 -38.17 5.74 -36.59
N SER A 74 -39.38 6.26 -36.76
CA SER A 74 -40.41 6.47 -35.75
C SER A 74 -41.11 5.16 -35.36
N THR A 75 -41.21 4.86 -34.06
CA THR A 75 -42.05 3.78 -33.53
C THR A 75 -42.99 4.28 -32.43
N SER A 76 -44.21 3.74 -32.49
CA SER A 76 -45.45 4.15 -31.84
C SER A 76 -45.45 4.16 -30.30
N SER A 77 -46.12 5.17 -29.77
CA SER A 77 -46.20 5.61 -28.36
C SER A 77 -47.12 4.80 -27.43
N ALA A 78 -47.52 3.58 -27.80
CA ALA A 78 -48.43 2.76 -26.99
C ALA A 78 -47.73 1.66 -26.17
N ASP A 79 -46.56 1.17 -26.58
CA ASP A 79 -45.76 0.19 -25.82
C ASP A 79 -44.92 0.82 -24.69
N SER A 80 -44.80 2.15 -24.69
CA SER A 80 -43.91 2.87 -23.76
C SER A 80 -44.39 2.82 -22.31
N LEU A 81 -45.69 2.63 -22.06
CA LEU A 81 -46.23 2.62 -20.69
C LEU A 81 -46.06 1.27 -19.98
N ALA A 82 -46.08 0.15 -20.73
CA ALA A 82 -45.86 -1.18 -20.19
C ALA A 82 -44.38 -1.42 -19.80
N VAL A 83 -43.45 -0.81 -20.55
CA VAL A 83 -42.00 -0.84 -20.25
C VAL A 83 -41.65 0.02 -19.03
N LEU A 84 -42.43 1.07 -18.74
CA LEU A 84 -42.24 1.94 -17.58
C LEU A 84 -42.73 1.30 -16.26
N LEU A 85 -43.63 0.30 -16.33
CA LEU A 85 -44.21 -0.38 -15.18
C LEU A 85 -43.58 -1.75 -14.88
N SER A 86 -42.66 -2.23 -15.71
CA SER A 86 -41.79 -3.33 -15.33
C SER A 86 -40.86 -2.86 -14.22
N VAL A 87 -41.03 -3.39 -13.01
CA VAL A 87 -40.08 -3.25 -11.91
C VAL A 87 -38.71 -3.60 -12.48
N ARG A 88 -37.91 -2.58 -12.81
CA ARG A 88 -36.59 -2.75 -13.42
C ARG A 88 -35.73 -3.45 -12.40
N SER A 89 -35.62 -4.77 -12.51
CA SER A 89 -34.57 -5.51 -11.82
C SER A 89 -33.25 -4.80 -12.15
N PRO A 90 -32.42 -4.47 -11.14
CA PRO A 90 -31.15 -3.81 -11.39
C PRO A 90 -30.40 -4.59 -12.47
N SER A 91 -29.85 -3.88 -13.47
CA SER A 91 -29.01 -4.56 -14.45
C SER A 91 -27.90 -5.32 -13.72
N ARG A 92 -27.47 -6.49 -14.21
CA ARG A 92 -26.38 -7.26 -13.59
C ARG A 92 -25.13 -6.41 -13.30
N ARG A 93 -24.87 -5.41 -14.14
CA ARG A 93 -23.77 -4.43 -13.97
C ARG A 93 -24.00 -3.44 -12.82
N ALA A 94 -25.24 -3.02 -12.57
CA ALA A 94 -25.59 -2.21 -11.41
C ALA A 94 -25.39 -3.03 -10.13
N ALA A 95 -25.92 -4.26 -10.08
CA ALA A 95 -25.76 -5.15 -8.95
C ALA A 95 -24.28 -5.44 -8.60
N VAL A 96 -23.43 -5.71 -9.60
CA VAL A 96 -21.98 -5.89 -9.39
C VAL A 96 -21.30 -4.60 -8.88
N GLY A 97 -21.78 -3.43 -9.32
CA GLY A 97 -21.28 -2.15 -8.82
C GLY A 97 -21.62 -1.93 -7.34
N ASP A 98 -22.85 -2.23 -6.95
CA ASP A 98 -23.31 -2.10 -5.56
C ASP A 98 -22.61 -3.12 -4.66
N GLU A 99 -22.44 -4.37 -5.12
CA GLU A 99 -21.67 -5.41 -4.43
C GLU A 99 -20.22 -4.96 -4.21
N ALA A 100 -19.58 -4.34 -5.21
CA ALA A 100 -18.22 -3.83 -5.07
C ALA A 100 -18.11 -2.72 -4.02
N ILE A 101 -19.02 -1.75 -4.02
CA ILE A 101 -19.05 -0.67 -3.02
C ILE A 101 -19.25 -1.26 -1.63
N TYR A 102 -20.21 -2.18 -1.46
CA TYR A 102 -20.44 -2.87 -0.20
C TYR A 102 -19.21 -3.65 0.27
N HIS A 103 -18.56 -4.38 -0.65
CA HIS A 103 -17.34 -5.13 -0.36
C HIS A 103 -16.20 -4.21 0.09
N PHE A 104 -16.06 -3.01 -0.50
CA PHE A 104 -15.08 -2.04 -0.02
C PHE A 104 -15.38 -1.59 1.42
N PHE A 105 -16.61 -1.17 1.71
CA PHE A 105 -16.97 -0.72 3.06
C PHE A 105 -16.92 -1.84 4.10
N ALA A 106 -17.16 -3.08 3.68
CA ALA A 106 -17.02 -4.24 4.53
C ALA A 106 -15.54 -4.56 4.79
N HIS A 107 -14.64 -4.47 3.81
CA HIS A 107 -13.31 -5.10 3.94
C HIS A 107 -12.11 -4.14 3.90
N TYR A 108 -12.31 -2.86 3.63
CA TYR A 108 -11.23 -1.88 3.46
C TYR A 108 -11.52 -0.51 4.10
N ASN A 109 -12.68 -0.35 4.73
CA ASN A 109 -13.03 0.88 5.46
C ASN A 109 -12.45 0.84 6.88
N GLU A 110 -11.14 1.04 6.98
CA GLU A 110 -10.46 1.10 8.27
C GLU A 110 -10.88 2.33 9.08
N LYS A 111 -11.36 2.10 10.29
CA LYS A 111 -11.79 3.15 11.22
C LYS A 111 -10.71 3.45 12.26
N PHE A 112 -10.74 4.67 12.81
CA PHE A 112 -9.82 5.07 13.87
C PHE A 112 -10.45 4.92 15.26
N PHE A 113 -9.62 4.63 16.26
CA PHE A 113 -10.01 4.52 17.66
C PHE A 113 -9.09 5.43 18.50
N ALA A 114 -9.64 6.06 19.53
CA ALA A 114 -8.90 6.90 20.47
C ALA A 114 -9.31 6.59 21.92
N ALA A 115 -8.36 6.72 22.84
CA ALA A 115 -8.55 6.50 24.27
C ALA A 115 -9.47 7.52 24.97
N SER A 116 -9.49 8.78 24.52
CA SER A 116 -10.10 9.91 25.25
C SER A 116 -11.63 10.04 25.13
N GLY A 117 -12.30 9.07 24.49
CA GLY A 117 -13.74 8.87 24.62
C GLY A 117 -14.61 10.12 24.40
N GLN A 118 -15.00 10.39 23.15
CA GLN A 118 -16.36 10.84 22.87
C GLN A 118 -16.93 10.00 21.70
N GLU A 119 -17.95 9.21 22.02
CA GLU A 119 -18.98 8.69 21.10
C GLU A 119 -18.65 7.70 19.96
N ASN A 120 -17.49 7.01 19.93
CA ASN A 120 -17.25 6.01 18.88
C ASN A 120 -16.76 4.65 19.39
N GLN A 121 -17.63 3.91 20.12
CA GLN A 121 -17.45 2.45 20.28
C GLN A 121 -17.28 1.75 18.92
N GLY A 122 -17.83 2.35 17.85
CA GLY A 122 -17.74 1.85 16.48
C GLY A 122 -16.57 2.31 15.64
N GLY A 123 -15.64 3.09 16.19
CA GLY A 123 -14.54 3.70 15.45
C GLY A 123 -15.00 4.85 14.55
N PHE A 124 -14.10 5.80 14.32
CA PHE A 124 -14.34 6.98 13.49
C PHE A 124 -14.23 6.66 11.99
N ASP A 125 -15.32 6.87 11.25
CA ASP A 125 -15.41 6.67 9.79
C ASP A 125 -15.27 8.00 9.05
N TYR A 126 -14.09 8.21 8.44
CA TYR A 126 -13.77 9.42 7.67
C TYR A 126 -14.12 9.28 6.17
N ILE A 127 -14.47 8.08 5.69
CA ILE A 127 -14.73 7.84 4.26
C ILE A 127 -16.21 8.05 3.94
N LEU A 128 -17.10 7.49 4.76
CA LEU A 128 -18.54 7.51 4.51
C LEU A 128 -19.13 8.91 4.37
N PRO A 129 -18.76 9.93 5.18
CA PRO A 129 -19.26 11.29 5.00
C PRO A 129 -18.89 11.89 3.64
N VAL A 130 -17.64 11.72 3.22
CA VAL A 130 -17.15 12.23 1.93
C VAL A 130 -17.80 11.48 0.77
N PHE A 131 -18.00 10.16 0.91
CA PHE A 131 -18.68 9.35 -0.10
C PHE A 131 -20.12 9.81 -0.33
N LYS A 132 -20.89 10.04 0.75
CA LYS A 132 -22.26 10.56 0.66
C LYS A 132 -22.30 11.93 -0.02
N GLN A 133 -21.35 12.80 0.32
CA GLN A 133 -21.26 14.13 -0.29
C GLN A 133 -20.93 14.06 -1.79
N ASP A 134 -20.00 13.18 -2.18
CA ASP A 134 -19.59 13.03 -3.59
C ASP A 134 -20.64 12.37 -4.47
N ILE A 135 -21.51 11.51 -3.92
CA ILE A 135 -22.69 11.01 -4.65
C ILE A 135 -23.56 12.17 -5.12
N ILE A 136 -23.75 13.17 -4.27
CA ILE A 136 -24.61 14.33 -4.56
C ILE A 136 -23.87 15.32 -5.47
N SER A 137 -22.61 15.61 -5.16
CA SER A 137 -21.82 16.65 -5.85
C SER A 137 -21.19 16.20 -7.17
N GLY A 138 -21.19 14.89 -7.46
CA GLY A 138 -20.60 14.30 -8.67
C GLY A 138 -19.08 14.10 -8.58
N GLY A 139 -18.54 13.91 -7.38
CA GLY A 139 -17.11 13.74 -7.15
C GLY A 139 -16.52 12.38 -7.60
N PRO A 140 -15.19 12.22 -7.55
CA PRO A 140 -14.49 11.00 -7.93
C PRO A 140 -14.65 9.85 -6.92
N LEU A 141 -15.00 10.15 -5.65
CA LEU A 141 -14.88 9.19 -4.57
C LEU A 141 -15.73 7.90 -4.74
N PRO A 142 -16.99 7.96 -5.21
CA PRO A 142 -17.81 6.76 -5.39
C PRO A 142 -17.22 5.78 -6.43
N GLU A 143 -16.61 6.31 -7.50
CA GLU A 143 -16.04 5.47 -8.57
C GLU A 143 -14.73 4.82 -8.11
N ILE A 144 -13.91 5.48 -7.27
CA ILE A 144 -12.68 4.85 -6.73
C ILE A 144 -12.99 3.83 -5.65
N ILE A 145 -14.01 4.05 -4.82
CA ILE A 145 -14.51 3.04 -3.87
C ILE A 145 -14.99 1.80 -4.61
N LYS A 146 -15.79 1.99 -5.67
CA LYS A 146 -16.23 0.90 -6.55
C LYS A 146 -15.04 0.19 -7.21
N ALA A 147 -14.04 0.94 -7.69
CA ALA A 147 -12.85 0.35 -8.32
C ALA A 147 -12.07 -0.54 -7.34
N ASN A 148 -11.86 -0.08 -6.10
CA ASN A 148 -11.23 -0.88 -5.04
C ASN A 148 -12.04 -2.16 -4.75
N GLY A 149 -13.36 -2.04 -4.63
CA GLY A 149 -14.25 -3.17 -4.44
C GLY A 149 -14.22 -4.20 -5.57
N LEU A 150 -14.18 -3.74 -6.83
CA LEU A 150 -14.06 -4.61 -8.00
C LEU A 150 -12.70 -5.32 -8.03
N ALA A 151 -11.61 -4.61 -7.68
CA ALA A 151 -10.28 -5.21 -7.59
C ALA A 151 -10.25 -6.32 -6.53
N ALA A 152 -10.79 -6.02 -5.34
CA ALA A 152 -10.85 -6.98 -4.24
C ALA A 152 -11.70 -8.22 -4.59
N LEU A 153 -12.91 -8.02 -5.11
CA LEU A 153 -13.77 -9.12 -5.56
C LEU A 153 -13.11 -9.95 -6.67
N GLY A 154 -12.42 -9.28 -7.61
CA GLY A 154 -11.67 -9.94 -8.67
C GLY A 154 -10.54 -10.82 -8.15
N ASN A 155 -9.88 -10.40 -7.07
CA ASN A 155 -8.85 -11.20 -6.41
C ASN A 155 -9.45 -12.39 -5.67
N VAL A 156 -10.45 -12.16 -4.82
CA VAL A 156 -11.09 -13.20 -4.00
C VAL A 156 -11.74 -14.27 -4.86
N LYS A 157 -12.43 -13.86 -5.95
CA LYS A 157 -13.15 -14.78 -6.85
C LYS A 157 -12.28 -15.32 -7.98
N GLY A 158 -11.03 -14.87 -8.12
CA GLY A 158 -10.18 -15.22 -9.26
C GLY A 158 -10.78 -14.82 -10.61
N ALA A 159 -11.42 -13.65 -10.70
CA ALA A 159 -12.20 -13.18 -11.84
C ALA A 159 -11.49 -12.01 -12.59
N PRO A 160 -10.73 -12.28 -13.66
CA PRO A 160 -9.94 -11.26 -14.37
C PRO A 160 -10.76 -10.13 -15.00
N GLU A 161 -12.01 -10.40 -15.34
CA GLU A 161 -12.95 -9.41 -15.87
C GLU A 161 -13.28 -8.31 -14.84
N LEU A 162 -13.33 -8.65 -13.55
CA LEU A 162 -13.54 -7.67 -12.48
C LEU A 162 -12.30 -6.79 -12.29
N LEU A 163 -11.10 -7.36 -12.40
CA LEU A 163 -9.85 -6.59 -12.37
C LEU A 163 -9.74 -5.63 -13.56
N THR A 164 -10.14 -6.10 -14.75
CA THR A 164 -10.21 -5.25 -15.95
C THR A 164 -11.21 -4.10 -15.76
N ALA A 165 -12.39 -4.40 -15.18
CA ALA A 165 -13.38 -3.38 -14.85
C ALA A 165 -12.87 -2.40 -13.78
N ALA A 166 -12.11 -2.89 -12.79
CA ALA A 166 -11.49 -2.08 -11.75
C ALA A 166 -10.49 -1.06 -12.33
N ARG A 167 -9.58 -1.50 -13.22
CA ARG A 167 -8.64 -0.60 -13.94
C ARG A 167 -9.38 0.42 -14.82
N ALA A 168 -10.46 0.01 -15.46
CA ALA A 168 -11.29 0.93 -16.26
C ALA A 168 -11.98 2.00 -15.39
N ALA A 169 -12.47 1.62 -14.20
CA ALA A 169 -13.03 2.56 -13.23
C ALA A 169 -11.95 3.51 -12.68
N GLN A 170 -10.79 2.99 -12.30
CA GLN A 170 -9.63 3.79 -11.88
C GLN A 170 -9.24 4.84 -12.93
N SER A 171 -9.23 4.47 -14.21
CA SER A 171 -8.90 5.41 -15.30
C SER A 171 -9.89 6.58 -15.37
N LYS A 172 -11.18 6.34 -15.09
CA LYS A 172 -12.19 7.41 -15.01
C LYS A 172 -11.99 8.29 -13.77
N VAL A 173 -11.64 7.70 -12.64
CA VAL A 173 -11.30 8.42 -11.40
C VAL A 173 -10.17 9.40 -11.66
N LEU A 174 -9.08 8.97 -12.32
CA LEU A 174 -7.96 9.84 -12.66
C LEU A 174 -8.40 11.02 -13.53
N GLY A 175 -9.30 10.80 -14.50
CA GLY A 175 -9.88 11.88 -15.31
C GLY A 175 -10.67 12.89 -14.47
N ARG A 176 -11.54 12.41 -13.58
CA ARG A 176 -12.36 13.27 -12.69
C ARG A 176 -11.53 14.01 -11.66
N LEU A 177 -10.59 13.33 -11.02
CA LEU A 177 -9.67 13.93 -10.06
C LEU A 177 -8.85 15.02 -10.75
N ASN A 178 -8.30 14.77 -11.94
CA ASN A 178 -7.59 15.81 -12.69
C ASN A 178 -8.45 17.04 -12.95
N GLN A 179 -9.72 16.87 -13.34
CA GLN A 179 -10.65 18.01 -13.49
C GLN A 179 -10.88 18.75 -12.18
N GLN A 180 -11.04 18.02 -11.07
CA GLN A 180 -11.25 18.58 -9.74
C GLN A 180 -10.02 19.35 -9.23
N LEU A 181 -8.82 18.89 -9.57
CA LEU A 181 -7.56 19.57 -9.24
C LEU A 181 -7.34 20.87 -10.02
N GLN A 182 -8.01 21.06 -11.16
CA GLN A 182 -7.97 22.32 -11.92
C GLN A 182 -8.88 23.41 -11.31
N ASP A 183 -9.80 23.05 -10.41
CA ASP A 183 -10.67 24.00 -9.72
C ASP A 183 -10.04 24.37 -8.37
N PRO A 184 -9.57 25.63 -8.16
CA PRO A 184 -8.94 26.05 -6.92
C PRO A 184 -9.81 25.85 -5.68
N LYS A 185 -11.15 25.84 -5.83
CA LYS A 185 -12.08 25.63 -4.71
C LYS A 185 -12.21 24.17 -4.30
N LYS A 186 -11.90 23.24 -5.21
CA LYS A 186 -12.07 21.79 -4.99
C LYS A 186 -10.75 21.05 -4.91
N ALA A 187 -9.65 21.62 -5.41
CA ALA A 187 -8.34 20.97 -5.44
C ALA A 187 -7.91 20.46 -4.07
N LEU A 188 -8.13 21.26 -3.02
CA LEU A 188 -7.80 20.94 -1.63
C LEU A 188 -9.01 20.44 -0.83
N SER A 189 -10.01 19.82 -1.46
CA SER A 189 -11.17 19.26 -0.75
C SER A 189 -10.88 17.88 -0.13
N ASP A 190 -11.72 17.46 0.81
CA ASP A 190 -11.67 16.12 1.41
C ASP A 190 -11.74 15.05 0.32
N SER A 191 -12.63 15.24 -0.65
CA SER A 191 -12.79 14.38 -1.83
C SER A 191 -11.49 14.22 -2.62
N SER A 192 -10.77 15.30 -2.91
CA SER A 192 -9.53 15.24 -3.70
C SER A 192 -8.43 14.47 -2.98
N ILE A 193 -8.17 14.82 -1.71
CA ILE A 193 -7.09 14.21 -0.92
C ILE A 193 -7.42 12.74 -0.66
N LEU A 194 -8.65 12.43 -0.25
CA LEU A 194 -9.08 11.07 0.00
C LEU A 194 -9.06 10.21 -1.27
N THR A 195 -9.40 10.78 -2.42
CA THR A 195 -9.28 10.06 -3.71
C THR A 195 -7.83 9.70 -4.03
N CYS A 196 -6.87 10.59 -3.76
CA CYS A 196 -5.44 10.25 -3.90
C CYS A 196 -5.05 9.09 -2.98
N ILE A 197 -5.51 9.09 -1.72
CA ILE A 197 -5.26 7.99 -0.78
C ILE A 197 -5.89 6.69 -1.28
N LEU A 198 -7.14 6.70 -1.75
CA LEU A 198 -7.83 5.50 -2.23
C LEU A 198 -7.30 5.00 -3.58
N LEU A 199 -6.61 5.84 -4.37
CA LEU A 199 -5.81 5.41 -5.52
C LEU A 199 -4.55 4.66 -5.07
N ALA A 200 -3.91 5.07 -3.97
CA ALA A 200 -2.81 4.31 -3.37
C ALA A 200 -3.29 2.95 -2.84
N VAL A 201 -4.44 2.92 -2.15
CA VAL A 201 -5.11 1.68 -1.72
C VAL A 201 -5.45 0.78 -2.92
N PHE A 202 -5.87 1.37 -4.03
CA PHE A 202 -6.18 0.61 -5.25
C PHE A 202 -4.96 -0.15 -5.76
N GLU A 203 -3.79 0.49 -5.83
CA GLU A 203 -2.56 -0.18 -6.26
C GLU A 203 -2.13 -1.29 -5.30
N ASN A 204 -2.38 -1.11 -3.98
CA ASN A 204 -2.19 -2.17 -2.99
C ASN A 204 -3.09 -3.39 -3.23
N ILE A 205 -4.38 -3.16 -3.48
CA ILE A 205 -5.35 -4.24 -3.67
C ILE A 205 -5.08 -4.96 -5.00
N ILE A 206 -4.94 -4.21 -6.10
CA ILE A 206 -4.89 -4.82 -7.43
C ILE A 206 -3.57 -5.57 -7.67
N CYS A 207 -2.45 -4.98 -7.23
CA CYS A 207 -1.14 -5.63 -7.16
C CYS A 207 -0.84 -6.55 -8.36
N ASP A 208 -1.05 -6.04 -9.57
CA ASP A 208 -1.01 -6.80 -10.84
C ASP A 208 0.26 -6.53 -11.67
N SER A 209 1.18 -5.72 -11.13
CA SER A 209 2.36 -5.21 -11.83
C SER A 209 3.51 -4.95 -10.86
N PRO A 210 4.77 -5.18 -11.26
CA PRO A 210 5.95 -4.75 -10.49
C PRO A 210 5.99 -3.24 -10.21
N HIS A 211 5.27 -2.43 -11.01
CA HIS A 211 5.18 -0.98 -10.85
C HIS A 211 4.13 -0.55 -9.84
N ALA A 212 3.31 -1.46 -9.29
CA ALA A 212 2.25 -1.11 -8.34
C ALA A 212 2.79 -0.37 -7.11
N ALA A 213 3.95 -0.80 -6.58
CA ALA A 213 4.62 -0.12 -5.47
C ALA A 213 5.00 1.33 -5.83
N GLN A 214 5.50 1.56 -7.03
CA GLN A 214 5.86 2.91 -7.50
C GLN A 214 4.62 3.79 -7.71
N ALA A 215 3.56 3.24 -8.31
CA ALA A 215 2.29 3.93 -8.52
C ALA A 215 1.65 4.34 -7.18
N LEU A 216 1.67 3.45 -6.20
CA LEU A 216 1.27 3.75 -4.83
C LEU A 216 2.04 4.94 -4.26
N THR A 217 3.38 4.94 -4.38
CA THR A 217 4.21 6.05 -3.90
C THR A 217 3.84 7.37 -4.55
N TYR A 218 3.54 7.40 -5.85
CA TYR A 218 3.10 8.63 -6.53
C TYR A 218 1.76 9.15 -6.01
N HIS A 219 0.80 8.27 -5.77
CA HIS A 219 -0.50 8.65 -5.21
C HIS A 219 -0.40 9.18 -3.78
N LEU A 220 0.42 8.55 -2.93
CA LEU A 220 0.70 9.03 -1.57
C LEU A 220 1.42 10.39 -1.57
N LYS A 221 2.42 10.58 -2.44
CA LYS A 221 3.09 11.88 -2.60
C LYS A 221 2.10 12.95 -3.05
N GLY A 222 1.22 12.65 -4.00
CA GLY A 222 0.15 13.56 -4.41
C GLY A 222 -0.79 13.93 -3.25
N ALA A 223 -1.22 12.95 -2.46
CA ALA A 223 -2.02 13.20 -1.26
C ALA A 223 -1.29 14.09 -0.25
N ALA A 224 -0.01 13.80 0.02
CA ALA A 224 0.83 14.57 0.94
C ALA A 224 1.03 16.02 0.47
N THR A 225 1.26 16.26 -0.83
CA THR A 225 1.37 17.61 -1.39
C THR A 225 0.07 18.41 -1.23
N LEU A 226 -1.09 17.79 -1.49
CA LEU A 226 -2.38 18.46 -1.31
C LEU A 226 -2.66 18.74 0.18
N ALA A 227 -2.30 17.81 1.06
CA ALA A 227 -2.40 18.00 2.51
C ALA A 227 -1.51 19.14 3.01
N GLU A 228 -0.26 19.21 2.55
CA GLU A 228 0.68 20.28 2.86
C GLU A 228 0.13 21.65 2.41
N LEU A 229 -0.37 21.74 1.18
CA LEU A 229 -0.99 22.97 0.66
C LEU A 229 -2.25 23.37 1.44
N ARG A 230 -3.01 22.39 1.95
CA ARG A 230 -4.18 22.64 2.80
C ARG A 230 -3.78 23.13 4.19
N GLY A 231 -2.60 22.75 4.67
CA GLY A 231 -2.04 23.19 5.94
C GLY A 231 -2.92 22.82 7.15
N VAL A 232 -3.03 23.73 8.11
CA VAL A 232 -3.81 23.54 9.35
C VAL A 232 -5.32 23.44 9.13
N ALA A 233 -5.82 23.83 7.94
CA ALA A 233 -7.25 23.74 7.63
C ALA A 233 -7.75 22.29 7.61
N GLN A 234 -6.85 21.31 7.52
CA GLN A 234 -7.14 19.88 7.72
C GLN A 234 -7.80 19.58 9.07
N PHE A 235 -7.44 20.33 10.12
CA PHE A 235 -7.87 20.07 11.49
C PHE A 235 -9.10 20.88 11.91
N THR A 236 -9.82 21.45 10.93
CA THR A 236 -11.07 22.20 11.14
C THR A 236 -12.30 21.31 11.21
N SER A 237 -12.18 20.05 10.79
CA SER A 237 -13.23 19.05 10.88
C SER A 237 -12.65 17.69 11.23
N ASP A 238 -13.43 16.85 11.91
CA ASP A 238 -12.99 15.49 12.27
C ASP A 238 -12.68 14.66 11.03
N VAL A 239 -13.45 14.85 9.95
CA VAL A 239 -13.24 14.16 8.66
C VAL A 239 -11.89 14.54 8.07
N GLY A 240 -11.55 15.83 8.06
CA GLY A 240 -10.25 16.31 7.61
C GLY A 240 -9.10 15.73 8.44
N SER A 241 -9.25 15.70 9.76
CA SER A 241 -8.30 15.08 10.69
C SER A 241 -8.13 13.58 10.43
N GLY A 242 -9.22 12.84 10.16
CA GLY A 242 -9.17 11.42 9.82
C GLY A 242 -8.48 11.14 8.48
N ILE A 243 -8.72 11.98 7.46
CA ILE A 243 -8.02 11.90 6.17
C ILE A 243 -6.52 12.14 6.35
N TYR A 244 -6.16 13.18 7.12
CA TYR A 244 -4.76 13.46 7.45
C TYR A 244 -4.12 12.29 8.21
N ALA A 245 -4.77 11.76 9.25
CA ALA A 245 -4.27 10.64 10.05
C ALA A 245 -4.03 9.40 9.17
N ARG A 246 -4.92 9.13 8.21
CA ARG A 246 -4.75 8.03 7.26
C ARG A 246 -3.54 8.25 6.35
N MET A 247 -3.41 9.44 5.77
CA MET A 247 -2.27 9.79 4.93
C MET A 247 -0.95 9.70 5.70
N ARG A 248 -0.91 10.26 6.92
CA ARG A 248 0.24 10.17 7.83
C ARG A 248 0.65 8.73 8.08
N GLY A 249 -0.30 7.84 8.40
CA GLY A 249 -0.02 6.43 8.62
C GLY A 249 0.66 5.76 7.42
N PHE A 250 0.16 6.01 6.20
CA PHE A 250 0.81 5.52 4.98
C PHE A 250 2.20 6.10 4.76
N MET A 251 2.40 7.39 5.03
CA MET A 251 3.70 8.05 4.88
C MET A 251 4.73 7.51 5.88
N LEU A 252 4.33 7.29 7.14
CA LEU A 252 5.19 6.67 8.15
C LEU A 252 5.59 5.25 7.75
N ALA A 253 4.63 4.41 7.34
CA ALA A 253 4.92 3.06 6.87
C ALA A 253 5.88 3.05 5.67
N HIS A 254 5.67 3.95 4.69
CA HIS A 254 6.55 4.12 3.55
C HIS A 254 7.96 4.52 3.98
N CYS A 255 8.11 5.51 4.86
CA CYS A 255 9.41 5.98 5.36
C CYS A 255 10.14 4.91 6.19
N LEU A 256 9.44 4.12 7.02
CA LEU A 256 10.04 2.99 7.74
C LEU A 256 10.59 1.93 6.77
N GLN A 257 9.85 1.66 5.69
CA GLN A 257 10.21 0.70 4.66
C GLN A 257 11.39 1.17 3.79
N THR A 258 11.28 2.35 3.19
CA THR A 258 12.28 2.86 2.22
C THR A 258 13.44 3.60 2.86
N ARG A 259 13.32 3.93 4.15
CA ARG A 259 14.25 4.77 4.90
C ARG A 259 14.38 6.18 4.30
N ASP A 260 13.36 6.63 3.57
CA ASP A 260 13.28 8.00 3.07
C ASP A 260 12.86 8.95 4.20
N PRO A 261 13.31 10.22 4.17
CA PRO A 261 12.93 11.19 5.19
C PRO A 261 11.41 11.44 5.19
N LEU A 262 10.85 11.60 6.39
CA LEU A 262 9.45 11.99 6.55
C LEU A 262 9.25 13.44 6.08
N PRO A 263 8.15 13.78 5.38
CA PRO A 263 7.87 15.16 5.01
C PRO A 263 7.85 16.09 6.23
N SER A 264 8.50 17.26 6.09
CA SER A 264 8.67 18.22 7.18
C SER A 264 7.35 18.70 7.78
N PHE A 265 6.31 18.91 6.96
CA PHE A 265 5.00 19.34 7.45
C PHE A 265 4.34 18.28 8.37
N ILE A 266 4.60 16.99 8.14
CA ILE A 266 4.11 15.92 9.01
C ILE A 266 4.84 15.96 10.36
N LEU A 267 6.16 16.14 10.35
CA LEU A 267 6.95 16.30 11.57
C LEU A 267 6.47 17.51 12.37
N HIS A 268 6.25 18.64 11.70
CA HIS A 268 5.75 19.86 12.32
C HIS A 268 4.39 19.65 13.02
N PHE A 269 3.42 19.03 12.33
CA PHE A 269 2.11 18.75 12.94
C PHE A 269 2.15 17.71 14.06
N LEU A 270 3.08 16.75 13.99
CA LEU A 270 3.28 15.81 15.09
C LEU A 270 3.92 16.50 16.31
N GLN A 271 4.80 17.48 16.11
CA GLN A 271 5.48 18.22 17.19
C GLN A 271 4.64 19.35 17.77
N ASP A 272 3.65 19.84 17.03
CA ASP A 272 2.69 20.84 17.51
C ASP A 272 1.71 20.18 18.50
N ASP A 273 1.76 20.61 19.77
CA ASP A 273 0.93 20.02 20.83
C ASP A 273 -0.56 20.38 20.69
N GLU A 274 -0.91 21.54 20.13
CA GLU A 274 -2.32 21.91 19.92
C GLU A 274 -2.97 21.06 18.82
N ILE A 275 -2.20 20.74 17.77
CA ILE A 275 -2.65 19.90 16.67
C ILE A 275 -2.63 18.43 17.09
N SER A 276 -1.54 17.96 17.69
CA SER A 276 -1.36 16.54 18.01
C SER A 276 -2.32 16.04 19.10
N GLN A 277 -2.78 16.89 20.02
CA GLN A 277 -3.81 16.50 20.99
C GLN A 277 -5.16 16.11 20.35
N ARG A 278 -5.41 16.51 19.10
CA ARG A 278 -6.62 16.12 18.33
C ARG A 278 -6.44 14.82 17.55
N ASP A 279 -5.25 14.24 17.59
CA ASP A 279 -4.93 12.98 16.93
C ASP A 279 -5.41 11.78 17.75
N PHE A 280 -5.53 10.62 17.11
CA PHE A 280 -6.06 9.42 17.75
C PHE A 280 -5.08 8.81 18.77
N GLU A 281 -3.78 8.78 18.46
CA GLU A 281 -2.72 8.25 19.34
C GLU A 281 -1.40 9.02 19.14
N PRO A 282 -1.34 10.31 19.50
CA PRO A 282 -0.23 11.19 19.12
C PRO A 282 1.14 10.74 19.65
N ALA A 283 1.19 10.20 20.87
CA ALA A 283 2.44 9.71 21.46
C ALA A 283 3.06 8.59 20.61
N PHE A 284 2.25 7.64 20.14
CA PHE A 284 2.72 6.54 19.32
C PHE A 284 3.28 7.02 17.98
N TYR A 285 2.57 7.94 17.31
CA TYR A 285 3.02 8.48 16.03
C TYR A 285 4.26 9.39 16.16
N LYS A 286 4.44 10.07 17.30
CA LYS A 286 5.69 10.79 17.63
C LYS A 286 6.88 9.81 17.73
N LEU A 287 6.71 8.65 18.38
CA LEU A 287 7.75 7.61 18.43
C LEU A 287 8.09 7.05 17.05
N LEU A 288 7.07 6.73 16.23
CA LEU A 288 7.28 6.24 14.86
C LEU A 288 8.00 7.28 13.99
N ALA A 289 7.69 8.57 14.16
CA ALA A 289 8.36 9.65 13.42
C ALA A 289 9.84 9.77 13.80
N ARG A 290 10.19 9.67 15.09
CA ARG A 290 11.59 9.61 15.54
C ARG A 290 12.34 8.42 14.94
N LEU A 291 11.72 7.24 14.93
CA LEU A 291 12.30 6.06 14.28
C LEU A 291 12.50 6.26 12.76
N CYS A 292 11.54 6.89 12.07
CA CYS A 292 11.70 7.24 10.65
C CYS A 292 12.89 8.18 10.43
N GLN A 293 13.04 9.22 11.25
CA GLN A 293 14.15 10.17 11.18
C GLN A 293 15.49 9.46 11.39
N LEU A 294 15.58 8.59 12.39
CA LEU A 294 16.80 7.84 12.70
C LEU A 294 17.20 6.90 11.55
N ARG A 295 16.23 6.18 10.97
CA ARG A 295 16.46 5.29 9.81
C ARG A 295 16.84 6.05 8.54
N ALA A 296 16.31 7.26 8.35
CA ALA A 296 16.68 8.14 7.25
C ALA A 296 18.11 8.68 7.43
N GLN A 297 18.48 9.11 8.64
CA GLN A 297 19.86 9.50 8.97
C GLN A 297 20.85 8.36 8.72
N HIS A 298 20.50 7.13 9.11
CA HIS A 298 21.31 5.95 8.82
C HIS A 298 21.49 5.74 7.31
N LYS A 299 20.46 6.00 6.50
CA LYS A 299 20.54 5.86 5.03
C LYS A 299 21.46 6.91 4.42
N GLU A 300 21.41 8.13 4.93
CA GLU A 300 22.24 9.23 4.48
C GLU A 300 23.72 9.02 4.86
N LYS A 301 23.99 8.61 6.10
CA LYS A 301 25.37 8.39 6.59
C LYS A 301 25.99 7.09 6.08
N GLY A 302 25.20 6.03 5.96
CA GLY A 302 25.69 4.69 5.58
C GLY A 302 26.36 3.90 6.71
N TYR A 303 26.34 4.42 7.95
CA TYR A 303 26.82 3.76 9.16
C TYR A 303 26.04 4.28 10.38
N VAL A 304 26.15 3.58 11.52
CA VAL A 304 25.49 3.96 12.79
C VAL A 304 26.53 4.52 13.78
N GLU A 305 26.30 5.74 14.25
CA GLU A 305 27.09 6.37 15.33
C GLU A 305 26.59 5.95 16.70
N GLU A 306 27.42 6.13 17.73
CA GLU A 306 27.05 5.86 19.13
C GLU A 306 25.76 6.60 19.55
N SER A 307 25.64 7.88 19.22
CA SER A 307 24.44 8.69 19.49
C SER A 307 23.18 8.15 18.81
N MET A 308 23.33 7.55 17.62
CA MET A 308 22.22 6.92 16.91
C MET A 308 21.82 5.60 17.56
N ALA A 309 22.79 4.82 18.04
CA ALA A 309 22.54 3.60 18.80
C ALA A 309 21.89 3.91 20.16
N ASP A 310 22.28 5.01 20.83
CA ASP A 310 21.65 5.49 22.06
C ASP A 310 20.18 5.89 21.83
N GLU A 311 19.90 6.65 20.78
CA GLU A 311 18.52 7.00 20.41
C GLU A 311 17.71 5.75 20.04
N ALA A 312 18.31 4.78 19.35
CA ALA A 312 17.66 3.52 19.03
C ALA A 312 17.30 2.71 20.30
N ARG A 313 18.21 2.61 21.27
CA ARG A 313 17.96 1.99 22.58
C ARG A 313 16.83 2.71 23.32
N THR A 314 16.88 4.03 23.36
CA THR A 314 15.84 4.87 23.98
C THR A 314 14.48 4.61 23.34
N LEU A 315 14.40 4.58 22.01
CA LEU A 315 13.17 4.27 21.28
C LEU A 315 12.66 2.86 21.59
N MET A 316 13.55 1.85 21.72
CA MET A 316 13.14 0.49 22.08
C MET A 316 12.43 0.47 23.44
N ASP A 317 13.00 1.15 24.44
CA ASP A 317 12.44 1.23 25.79
C ASP A 317 11.14 2.03 25.82
N GLU A 318 11.07 3.16 25.12
CA GLU A 318 9.86 3.98 25.01
C GLU A 318 8.73 3.24 24.27
N PHE A 319 9.04 2.48 23.22
CA PHE A 319 8.05 1.65 22.55
C PHE A 319 7.53 0.55 23.47
N GLU A 320 8.39 -0.08 24.27
CA GLU A 320 7.98 -1.10 25.25
C GLU A 320 7.11 -0.51 26.36
N ALA A 321 7.48 0.66 26.88
CA ALA A 321 6.73 1.35 27.92
C ALA A 321 5.40 1.95 27.41
N TRP A 322 5.32 2.27 26.11
CA TRP A 322 4.12 2.87 25.53
C TRP A 322 2.94 1.90 25.55
N GLN A 323 1.77 2.41 25.96
CA GLN A 323 0.51 1.68 25.94
C GLN A 323 -0.61 2.65 25.55
N PRO A 324 -1.56 2.23 24.69
CA PRO A 324 -2.78 3.00 24.47
C PRO A 324 -3.61 2.98 25.75
N ASN A 325 -4.27 4.09 26.07
CA ASN A 325 -5.11 4.19 27.27
C ASN A 325 -6.48 3.54 27.04
N ILE A 326 -6.47 2.21 26.92
CA ILE A 326 -7.62 1.36 26.59
C ILE A 326 -7.62 0.13 27.50
N ALA A 327 -8.76 -0.20 28.09
CA ALA A 327 -8.88 -1.26 29.12
C ALA A 327 -8.50 -2.67 28.62
N GLU A 328 -8.73 -2.94 27.33
CA GLU A 328 -8.39 -4.21 26.70
C GLU A 328 -6.89 -4.39 26.44
N TRP A 329 -6.09 -3.32 26.51
CA TRP A 329 -4.65 -3.42 26.34
C TRP A 329 -3.96 -3.83 27.64
N LYS A 330 -3.15 -4.88 27.55
CA LYS A 330 -2.32 -5.36 28.64
C LYS A 330 -0.89 -5.52 28.13
N ALA A 331 0.06 -4.91 28.83
CA ALA A 331 1.45 -4.77 28.38
C ALA A 331 2.09 -6.10 27.92
N GLU A 332 1.85 -7.17 28.67
CA GLU A 332 2.49 -8.47 28.50
C GLU A 332 1.58 -9.51 27.83
N GLU A 333 0.32 -9.14 27.52
CA GLU A 333 -0.64 -10.07 26.92
C GLU A 333 -1.06 -9.59 25.53
N ARG A 334 -0.75 -10.41 24.52
CA ARG A 334 -1.22 -10.21 23.16
C ARG A 334 -2.75 -10.07 23.11
N PRO A 335 -3.30 -9.04 22.43
CA PRO A 335 -4.73 -8.89 22.22
C PRO A 335 -5.40 -10.16 21.70
N SER A 336 -6.38 -10.65 22.45
CA SER A 336 -7.15 -11.85 22.12
C SER A 336 -8.62 -11.51 21.86
N LEU A 337 -9.29 -12.34 21.07
CA LEU A 337 -10.73 -12.18 20.87
C LEU A 337 -11.47 -12.45 22.20
N PRO A 338 -12.51 -11.66 22.54
CA PRO A 338 -13.36 -11.95 23.69
C PRO A 338 -14.01 -13.34 23.56
N THR A 339 -14.00 -14.11 24.64
CA THR A 339 -14.49 -15.50 24.67
C THR A 339 -16.01 -15.64 24.48
N ASP A 340 -16.77 -14.58 24.80
CA ASP A 340 -18.24 -14.62 24.91
C ASP A 340 -19.00 -13.73 23.91
N SER A 341 -18.34 -12.98 23.03
CA SER A 341 -19.07 -12.12 22.09
C SER A 341 -19.43 -12.88 20.81
N SER A 342 -20.73 -13.00 20.54
CA SER A 342 -21.18 -13.23 19.18
C SER A 342 -20.65 -12.06 18.35
N MET A 343 -19.62 -12.30 17.52
CA MET A 343 -18.91 -11.31 16.69
C MET A 343 -19.80 -10.58 15.64
N ALA A 344 -21.11 -10.63 15.81
CA ALA A 344 -22.12 -10.02 14.96
C ALA A 344 -22.10 -8.47 15.02
N GLN A 345 -21.41 -7.86 15.98
CA GLN A 345 -21.26 -6.40 16.02
C GLN A 345 -19.97 -5.97 15.31
N SER A 346 -20.12 -5.50 14.06
CA SER A 346 -19.04 -5.01 13.18
C SER A 346 -18.03 -4.05 13.83
N ASN A 347 -18.42 -3.37 14.90
CA ASN A 347 -17.63 -2.38 15.64
C ASN A 347 -16.54 -3.01 16.53
N GLU A 348 -16.85 -4.09 17.25
CA GLU A 348 -15.86 -4.83 18.06
C GLU A 348 -14.76 -5.42 17.17
N ALA A 349 -15.16 -5.84 15.98
CA ALA A 349 -14.30 -6.38 14.95
C ALA A 349 -13.21 -5.37 14.51
N TYR A 350 -13.60 -4.15 14.14
CA TYR A 350 -12.64 -3.09 13.80
C TYR A 350 -11.71 -2.74 14.96
N ARG A 351 -12.25 -2.73 16.19
CA ARG A 351 -11.48 -2.42 17.40
C ARG A 351 -10.41 -3.49 17.68
N TYR A 352 -10.76 -4.77 17.52
CA TYR A 352 -9.80 -5.86 17.65
C TYR A 352 -8.70 -5.81 16.60
N VAL A 353 -9.04 -5.56 15.32
CA VAL A 353 -8.03 -5.39 14.27
C VAL A 353 -7.09 -4.25 14.62
N TRP A 354 -7.62 -3.11 15.06
CA TRP A 354 -6.80 -1.99 15.49
C TRP A 354 -5.85 -2.39 16.64
N LEU A 355 -6.36 -3.02 17.71
CA LEU A 355 -5.52 -3.50 18.83
C LEU A 355 -4.41 -4.45 18.36
N ALA A 356 -4.76 -5.43 17.53
CA ALA A 356 -3.82 -6.41 16.98
C ALA A 356 -2.74 -5.75 16.12
N THR A 357 -3.14 -4.83 15.23
CA THR A 357 -2.19 -4.11 14.37
C THR A 357 -1.26 -3.21 15.19
N THR A 358 -1.78 -2.46 16.17
CA THR A 358 -0.98 -1.63 17.08
C THR A 358 0.04 -2.46 17.86
N TRP A 359 -0.38 -3.62 18.37
CA TRP A 359 0.50 -4.60 19.05
C TRP A 359 1.64 -5.07 18.16
N ILE A 360 1.33 -5.45 16.91
CA ILE A 360 2.32 -5.85 15.91
C ILE A 360 3.27 -4.69 15.60
N PHE A 361 2.73 -3.49 15.37
CA PHE A 361 3.53 -2.32 15.03
C PHE A 361 4.53 -1.97 16.12
N GLN A 362 4.13 -2.02 17.39
CA GLN A 362 5.03 -1.80 18.54
C GLN A 362 6.25 -2.73 18.50
N ARG A 363 6.04 -4.04 18.28
CA ARG A 363 7.14 -5.04 18.19
C ARG A 363 8.01 -4.85 16.96
N THR A 364 7.39 -4.62 15.80
CA THR A 364 8.15 -4.37 14.58
C THR A 364 9.00 -3.09 14.66
N ALA A 365 8.51 -2.04 15.34
CA ALA A 365 9.28 -0.82 15.57
C ALA A 365 10.52 -1.09 16.44
N ARG A 366 10.38 -1.90 17.50
CA ARG A 366 11.51 -2.34 18.34
C ARG A 366 12.54 -3.16 17.56
N ILE A 367 12.11 -4.06 16.67
CA ILE A 367 13.02 -4.83 15.80
C ILE A 367 13.78 -3.90 14.84
N LEU A 368 13.08 -2.94 14.21
CA LEU A 368 13.71 -1.98 13.29
C LEU A 368 14.69 -1.03 13.99
N ALA A 369 14.48 -0.74 15.28
CA ALA A 369 15.41 0.02 16.11
C ALA A 369 16.61 -0.84 16.55
N SER A 370 16.39 -2.09 16.95
CA SER A 370 17.47 -2.99 17.37
C SER A 370 18.44 -3.32 16.24
N ASP A 371 18.01 -3.29 14.98
CA ASP A 371 18.92 -3.39 13.82
C ASP A 371 20.04 -2.34 13.85
N LEU A 372 19.72 -1.10 14.23
CA LEU A 372 20.71 -0.03 14.33
C LEU A 372 21.69 -0.28 15.47
N VAL A 373 21.20 -0.77 16.61
CA VAL A 373 22.03 -1.11 17.77
C VAL A 373 22.97 -2.27 17.43
N ILE A 374 22.49 -3.29 16.72
CA ILE A 374 23.31 -4.44 16.29
C ILE A 374 24.38 -4.00 15.29
N GLU A 375 24.05 -3.16 14.32
CA GLU A 375 25.04 -2.64 13.36
C GLU A 375 26.15 -1.86 14.07
N TRP A 376 25.79 -0.98 15.01
CA TRP A 376 26.74 -0.26 15.83
C TRP A 376 27.60 -1.21 16.69
N ALA A 377 26.99 -2.16 17.40
CA ALA A 377 27.70 -3.10 18.27
C ALA A 377 28.69 -3.98 17.48
N ARG A 378 28.33 -4.40 16.25
CA ARG A 378 29.24 -5.10 15.35
C ARG A 378 30.45 -4.23 14.98
N ALA A 379 30.22 -2.95 14.67
CA ALA A 379 31.30 -2.02 14.36
C ALA A 379 32.21 -1.76 15.57
N ASP A 380 31.63 -1.63 16.77
CA ASP A 380 32.39 -1.43 18.01
C ASP A 380 33.30 -2.62 18.35
N VAL A 381 32.78 -3.85 18.25
CA VAL A 381 33.59 -5.07 18.41
C VAL A 381 34.77 -5.13 17.43
N LEU A 382 34.56 -4.67 16.19
CA LEU A 382 35.63 -4.62 15.18
C LEU A 382 36.67 -3.52 15.45
N ALA A 383 36.22 -2.37 15.95
CA ALA A 383 37.08 -1.21 16.21
C ALA A 383 37.89 -1.38 17.52
N SER A 384 37.24 -1.87 18.58
CA SER A 384 37.80 -2.00 19.93
C SER A 384 37.46 -3.38 20.54
N PRO A 385 38.09 -4.47 20.09
CA PRO A 385 37.77 -5.81 20.56
C PRO A 385 37.96 -5.95 22.08
N SER A 386 36.87 -6.18 22.80
CA SER A 386 36.86 -6.39 24.25
C SER A 386 35.78 -7.38 24.66
N SER A 387 35.93 -8.01 25.83
CA SER A 387 34.90 -8.90 26.38
C SER A 387 33.58 -8.17 26.62
N LEU A 388 33.64 -6.88 26.97
CA LEU A 388 32.46 -6.05 27.16
C LEU A 388 31.74 -5.79 25.83
N ALA A 389 32.46 -5.36 24.79
CA ALA A 389 31.88 -5.13 23.47
C ALA A 389 31.24 -6.41 22.88
N ALA A 390 31.92 -7.56 23.03
CA ALA A 390 31.39 -8.85 22.60
C ALA A 390 30.10 -9.21 23.37
N ALA A 391 30.07 -9.03 24.69
CA ALA A 391 28.88 -9.27 25.50
C ALA A 391 27.71 -8.37 25.09
N THR A 392 27.96 -7.08 24.83
CA THR A 392 26.93 -6.14 24.36
C THR A 392 26.34 -6.56 23.01
N LEU A 393 27.17 -7.01 22.08
CA LEU A 393 26.69 -7.55 20.80
C LEU A 393 25.84 -8.80 21.01
N ASP A 394 26.32 -9.77 21.79
CA ASP A 394 25.61 -11.03 22.07
C ASP A 394 24.26 -10.78 22.75
N ASP A 395 24.19 -9.87 23.72
CA ASP A 395 22.95 -9.51 24.40
C ASP A 395 21.95 -8.83 23.46
N THR A 396 22.42 -7.92 22.59
CA THR A 396 21.56 -7.24 21.61
C THR A 396 21.02 -8.23 20.56
N LEU A 397 21.86 -9.17 20.09
CA LEU A 397 21.45 -10.22 19.17
C LEU A 397 20.40 -11.14 19.81
N ARG A 398 20.63 -11.56 21.07
CA ARG A 398 19.68 -12.42 21.81
C ARG A 398 18.33 -11.72 21.98
N ALA A 399 18.32 -10.46 22.38
CA ALA A 399 17.09 -9.68 22.52
C ALA A 399 16.32 -9.54 21.20
N GLN A 400 17.00 -9.31 20.07
CA GLN A 400 16.32 -9.26 18.76
C GLN A 400 15.78 -10.64 18.35
N ILE A 401 16.48 -11.74 18.63
CA ILE A 401 15.99 -13.10 18.37
C ILE A 401 14.69 -13.36 19.14
N GLU A 402 14.65 -13.05 20.43
CA GLU A 402 13.46 -13.22 21.27
C GLU A 402 12.25 -12.42 20.73
N LEU A 403 12.48 -11.15 20.36
CA LEU A 403 11.45 -10.31 19.72
C LEU A 403 10.96 -10.87 18.38
N CYS A 404 11.86 -11.43 17.56
CA CYS A 404 11.50 -12.03 16.28
C CYS A 404 10.65 -13.30 16.47
N GLU A 405 10.97 -14.14 17.45
CA GLU A 405 10.16 -15.32 17.77
C GLU A 405 8.78 -14.94 18.33
N GLU A 406 8.70 -13.97 19.25
CA GLU A 406 7.41 -13.43 19.74
C GLU A 406 6.56 -12.90 18.57
N LEU A 407 7.18 -12.22 17.61
CA LEU A 407 6.49 -11.69 16.44
C LEU A 407 6.00 -12.81 15.50
N LYS A 408 6.78 -13.88 15.31
CA LYS A 408 6.37 -15.06 14.55
C LYS A 408 5.17 -15.74 15.20
N GLU A 409 5.21 -15.98 16.51
CA GLU A 409 4.09 -16.56 17.26
C GLU A 409 2.84 -15.68 17.21
N SER A 410 3.02 -14.36 17.36
CA SER A 410 1.96 -13.36 17.18
C SER A 410 1.33 -13.44 15.81
N THR A 411 2.15 -13.52 14.76
CA THR A 411 1.70 -13.59 13.38
C THR A 411 0.88 -14.86 13.12
N ILE A 412 1.33 -16.03 13.59
CA ILE A 412 0.59 -17.30 13.45
C ILE A 412 -0.78 -17.22 14.11
N TYR A 413 -0.82 -16.71 15.34
CA TYR A 413 -2.07 -16.56 16.08
C TYR A 413 -3.05 -15.66 15.32
N TYR A 414 -2.64 -14.45 14.94
CA TYR A 414 -3.53 -13.53 14.24
C TYR A 414 -3.94 -14.05 12.86
N LEU A 415 -3.07 -14.77 12.15
CA LEU A 415 -3.41 -15.39 10.87
C LEU A 415 -4.53 -16.41 11.07
N LYS A 416 -4.45 -17.27 12.09
CA LYS A 416 -5.55 -18.17 12.45
C LYS A 416 -6.81 -17.41 12.83
N THR A 417 -6.70 -16.46 13.75
CA THR A 417 -7.84 -15.70 14.28
C THR A 417 -8.60 -14.95 13.17
N PHE A 418 -7.90 -14.24 12.28
CA PHE A 418 -8.54 -13.49 11.20
C PHE A 418 -9.15 -14.40 10.12
N ARG A 419 -8.54 -15.56 9.85
CA ARG A 419 -9.07 -16.55 8.90
C ARG A 419 -10.43 -17.07 9.32
N ASP A 420 -10.57 -17.37 10.62
CA ASP A 420 -11.77 -17.96 11.21
C ASP A 420 -12.90 -16.93 11.40
N THR A 421 -12.65 -15.64 11.10
CA THR A 421 -13.63 -14.57 11.19
C THR A 421 -14.38 -14.37 9.87
N GLU A 422 -15.72 -14.32 9.89
CA GLU A 422 -16.57 -14.06 8.71
C GLU A 422 -16.86 -12.56 8.47
N SER A 423 -15.94 -11.66 8.84
CA SER A 423 -16.19 -10.21 8.86
C SER A 423 -15.12 -9.38 8.12
N ALA A 424 -15.31 -8.06 8.14
CA ALA A 424 -14.35 -7.02 7.75
C ALA A 424 -12.90 -7.31 8.16
N MET A 425 -12.75 -7.92 9.34
CA MET A 425 -11.47 -8.21 9.96
C MET A 425 -10.59 -9.12 9.15
N ARG A 426 -11.19 -10.04 8.39
CA ARG A 426 -10.45 -11.04 7.64
C ARG A 426 -9.47 -10.36 6.70
N THR A 427 -9.98 -9.52 5.80
CA THR A 427 -9.14 -8.91 4.75
C THR A 427 -8.19 -7.86 5.31
N VAL A 428 -8.68 -6.94 6.16
CA VAL A 428 -7.83 -5.89 6.77
C VAL A 428 -6.76 -6.51 7.67
N GLY A 429 -7.15 -7.45 8.52
CA GLY A 429 -6.25 -8.15 9.43
C GLY A 429 -5.20 -8.95 8.66
N GLY A 430 -5.61 -9.75 7.68
CA GLY A 430 -4.70 -10.51 6.81
C GLY A 430 -3.73 -9.63 6.02
N TYR A 431 -4.19 -8.48 5.52
CA TYR A 431 -3.33 -7.48 4.88
C TYR A 431 -2.31 -6.90 5.86
N GLY A 432 -2.74 -6.55 7.08
CA GLY A 432 -1.86 -6.02 8.13
C GLY A 432 -0.73 -6.99 8.53
N LEU A 433 -0.93 -8.29 8.36
CA LEU A 433 0.09 -9.31 8.63
C LEU A 433 1.23 -9.36 7.60
N LEU A 434 1.17 -8.63 6.48
CA LEU A 434 2.31 -8.51 5.58
C LEU A 434 3.46 -7.68 6.16
N TRP A 435 3.13 -6.71 7.01
CA TRP A 435 4.13 -5.85 7.65
C TRP A 435 5.11 -6.61 8.57
N PRO A 436 4.67 -7.45 9.52
CA PRO A 436 5.61 -8.22 10.33
C PRO A 436 6.47 -9.18 9.51
N LEU A 437 5.92 -9.78 8.44
CA LEU A 437 6.69 -10.61 7.52
C LEU A 437 7.80 -9.81 6.81
N TYR A 438 7.49 -8.59 6.37
CA TYR A 438 8.50 -7.69 5.82
C TYR A 438 9.61 -7.38 6.84
N VAL A 439 9.25 -7.00 8.07
CA VAL A 439 10.24 -6.64 9.09
C VAL A 439 11.11 -7.84 9.49
N LEU A 440 10.50 -9.02 9.64
CA LEU A 440 11.24 -10.27 9.83
C LEU A 440 12.15 -10.59 8.64
N SER A 441 11.82 -10.19 7.41
CA SER A 441 12.73 -10.40 6.27
C SER A 441 13.96 -9.48 6.29
N THR A 442 13.91 -8.39 7.04
CA THR A 442 14.98 -7.38 7.08
C THR A 442 15.80 -7.39 8.36
N ALA A 443 15.38 -8.13 9.39
CA ALA A 443 16.04 -8.13 10.69
C ALA A 443 17.46 -8.73 10.63
N SER A 444 18.35 -8.19 11.44
CA SER A 444 19.78 -8.55 11.48
C SER A 444 20.07 -9.98 11.94
N THR A 445 19.09 -10.63 12.57
CA THR A 445 19.13 -12.01 13.09
C THR A 445 18.33 -12.99 12.23
N SER A 446 17.79 -12.56 11.10
CA SER A 446 16.98 -13.42 10.23
C SER A 446 17.81 -14.53 9.58
N THR A 447 17.27 -15.75 9.62
CA THR A 447 17.91 -16.95 9.08
C THR A 447 17.22 -17.44 7.81
N VAL A 448 17.80 -18.44 7.14
CA VAL A 448 17.19 -19.10 5.99
C VAL A 448 15.87 -19.77 6.37
N GLU A 449 15.78 -20.35 7.57
CA GLU A 449 14.56 -20.94 8.12
C GLU A 449 13.48 -19.87 8.32
N THR A 450 13.85 -18.68 8.79
CA THR A 450 12.92 -17.54 8.88
C THR A 450 12.43 -17.12 7.49
N MET A 451 13.29 -17.07 6.46
CA MET A 451 12.87 -16.74 5.10
C MET A 451 11.91 -17.79 4.51
N GLN A 452 12.16 -19.09 4.75
CA GLN A 452 11.26 -20.17 4.37
C GLN A 452 9.91 -20.04 5.07
N TRP A 453 9.94 -19.76 6.38
CA TRP A 453 8.75 -19.53 7.17
C TRP A 453 7.94 -18.33 6.62
N ILE A 454 8.60 -17.22 6.26
CA ILE A 454 7.95 -16.05 5.63
C ILE A 454 7.30 -16.47 4.31
N ALA A 455 8.00 -17.19 3.44
CA ALA A 455 7.47 -17.60 2.14
C ALA A 455 6.15 -18.40 2.26
N VAL A 456 6.09 -19.31 3.23
CA VAL A 456 4.88 -20.10 3.53
C VAL A 456 3.72 -19.21 3.98
N HIS A 457 3.96 -18.32 4.95
CA HIS A 457 2.90 -17.51 5.54
C HIS A 457 2.46 -16.37 4.61
N SER A 458 3.35 -15.82 3.77
CA SER A 458 2.98 -14.88 2.71
C SER A 458 2.07 -15.53 1.66
N GLU A 459 2.33 -16.80 1.30
CA GLU A 459 1.46 -17.56 0.39
C GLU A 459 0.10 -17.88 1.01
N GLN A 460 0.06 -18.20 2.31
CA GLN A 460 -1.20 -18.32 3.06
C GLN A 460 -2.00 -17.02 3.05
N ILE A 461 -1.35 -15.87 3.30
CA ILE A 461 -2.01 -14.55 3.24
C ILE A 461 -2.64 -14.32 1.85
N ALA A 462 -1.92 -14.65 0.78
CA ALA A 462 -2.44 -14.49 -0.57
C ALA A 462 -3.66 -15.36 -0.86
N ASN A 463 -3.59 -16.65 -0.49
CA ASN A 463 -4.61 -17.64 -0.83
C ASN A 463 -5.85 -17.55 0.08
N GLU A 464 -5.67 -17.33 1.38
CA GLU A 464 -6.76 -17.37 2.35
C GLU A 464 -7.47 -16.01 2.52
N PHE A 465 -6.79 -14.91 2.20
CA PHE A 465 -7.32 -13.55 2.38
C PHE A 465 -7.48 -12.77 1.07
N GLY A 466 -7.06 -13.33 -0.08
CA GLY A 466 -7.14 -12.65 -1.37
C GLY A 466 -6.18 -11.47 -1.52
N VAL A 467 -5.13 -11.41 -0.69
CA VAL A 467 -4.16 -10.30 -0.67
C VAL A 467 -2.95 -10.63 -1.56
N ARG A 468 -3.00 -10.18 -2.81
CA ARG A 468 -2.00 -10.53 -3.85
C ARG A 468 -0.54 -10.20 -3.50
N GLN A 469 -0.30 -9.21 -2.65
CA GLN A 469 1.04 -8.85 -2.20
C GLN A 469 1.75 -10.01 -1.48
N GLY A 470 0.99 -10.86 -0.77
CA GLY A 470 1.54 -12.06 -0.15
C GLY A 470 2.17 -13.00 -1.17
N LYS A 471 1.60 -13.11 -2.38
CA LYS A 471 2.16 -13.93 -3.45
C LYS A 471 3.48 -13.35 -3.95
N MET A 472 3.55 -12.04 -4.18
CA MET A 472 4.79 -11.40 -4.61
C MET A 472 5.90 -11.54 -3.56
N MET A 473 5.56 -11.38 -2.28
CA MET A 473 6.51 -11.57 -1.18
C MET A 473 6.99 -13.03 -1.12
N ALA A 474 6.08 -14.00 -1.21
CA ALA A 474 6.45 -15.42 -1.24
C ALA A 474 7.37 -15.76 -2.41
N ASP A 475 7.02 -15.31 -3.62
CA ASP A 475 7.82 -15.53 -4.82
C ASP A 475 9.21 -14.88 -4.69
N PHE A 476 9.29 -13.67 -4.11
CA PHE A 476 10.56 -13.01 -3.82
C PHE A 476 11.41 -13.81 -2.84
N MET A 477 10.86 -14.24 -1.70
CA MET A 477 11.62 -15.02 -0.71
C MET A 477 12.15 -16.35 -1.29
N LYS A 478 11.34 -17.03 -2.12
CA LYS A 478 11.72 -18.27 -2.81
C LYS A 478 12.89 -18.10 -3.80
N MET A 479 13.26 -16.87 -4.18
CA MET A 479 14.44 -16.63 -5.02
C MET A 479 15.76 -16.64 -4.23
N TYR A 480 15.70 -16.47 -2.91
CA TYR A 480 16.88 -16.34 -2.03
C TYR A 480 17.08 -17.54 -1.09
N ILE A 481 16.19 -18.54 -1.18
CA ILE A 481 16.26 -19.85 -0.52
C ILE A 481 16.66 -20.86 -1.59
#